data_AF-A0A938UXF5-F1
#
_entry.id   AF-A0A938UXF5-F1
#
_cell.length_a   1.000
_cell.length_b   1.000
_cell.length_c   1.000
_cell.angle_alpha   90.00
_cell.angle_beta   90.00
_cell.angle_gamma   90.00
#
_symmetry.space_group_name_H-M   'P 1'
#
loop_
_entity.id
_entity.type
_entity.pdbx_description
1 polymer ?
#
loop_
_entity_poly.entity_id
_entity_poly.type
_entity_poly.pdbx_seq_one_letter_code
_entity_poly.pdbx_strand_id
1 'polypeptide(L)' 'KLETCPIGLITAYEDEIKETLNIPDNKSVVIGIALGHSDTSSPINRFKSQRDGIDNFIRWIE' A
#
# COMPACT_ATOMS: atom_id res chain seq x y z
N LYS A 1 4.96 -10.89 -14.90
CA LYS A 1 5.31 -9.71 -14.08
C LYS A 1 4.15 -9.44 -13.12
N LEU A 2 4.39 -9.42 -11.81
CA LEU A 2 3.37 -9.07 -10.83
C LEU A 2 3.48 -7.59 -10.46
N GLU A 3 2.35 -7.00 -10.10
CA GLU A 3 2.23 -5.63 -9.62
C GLU A 3 1.49 -5.63 -8.27
N THR A 4 1.66 -4.54 -7.51
CA THR A 4 1.10 -4.42 -6.16
C THR A 4 0.44 -3.07 -5.92
N CYS A 5 -0.50 -3.07 -4.98
CA CYS A 5 -1.11 -1.84 -4.44
C CYS A 5 -1.17 -1.94 -2.91
N PRO A 6 -0.41 -1.11 -2.16
CA PRO A 6 -0.57 -0.98 -0.72
C PRO A 6 -1.87 -0.24 -0.39
N ILE A 7 -2.70 -0.80 0.47
CA ILE A 7 -4.03 -0.29 0.83
C ILE A 7 -4.08 -0.07 2.33
N GLY A 8 -3.99 1.19 2.76
CA GLY A 8 -4.12 1.58 4.16
C GLY A 8 -5.58 1.60 4.64
N LEU A 9 -6.54 1.85 3.75
CA LEU A 9 -7.96 1.98 4.13
C LEU A 9 -8.53 0.73 4.83
N ILE A 10 -7.99 -0.46 4.55
CA ILE A 10 -8.49 -1.70 5.15
C ILE A 10 -8.27 -1.76 6.67
N THR A 11 -7.32 -1.00 7.21
CA THR A 11 -7.03 -1.02 8.66
C THR A 11 -8.17 -0.41 9.48
N ALA A 12 -9.09 0.33 8.85
CA ALA A 12 -10.32 0.81 9.48
C ALA A 12 -11.32 -0.33 9.80
N TYR A 13 -11.12 -1.52 9.21
CA TYR A 13 -11.94 -2.72 9.39
C TYR A 13 -11.11 -3.85 10.03
N GLU A 14 -10.17 -3.48 10.90
CA GLU A 14 -9.23 -4.42 11.52
C GLU A 14 -9.96 -5.51 12.33
N ASP A 15 -11.04 -5.15 13.04
CA ASP A 15 -11.78 -6.09 13.88
C ASP A 15 -12.44 -7.18 13.04
N GLU A 16 -13.12 -6.83 11.95
CA GLU A 16 -13.73 -7.79 11.03
C GLU A 16 -12.70 -8.69 10.35
N ILE A 17 -11.54 -8.13 9.99
CA ILE A 17 -10.44 -8.90 9.39
C ILE A 17 -9.88 -9.90 10.41
N LYS A 18 -9.67 -9.46 11.67
CA LYS A 18 -9.16 -10.32 12.73
C LYS A 18 -10.09 -11.47 13.04
N GLU A 19 -11.38 -11.18 13.19
CA GLU A 19 -12.42 -12.18 13.41
C GLU A 19 -12.44 -13.19 12.27
N THR A 20 -12.52 -12.72 11.03
CA THR A 20 -12.63 -13.58 9.83
C THR A 20 -11.42 -14.49 9.65
N LEU A 21 -10.22 -13.99 9.92
CA LEU A 21 -8.97 -14.71 9.68
C LEU A 21 -8.39 -15.39 10.93
N ASN A 22 -9.10 -15.33 12.06
CA ASN A 22 -8.63 -15.82 13.37
C ASN A 22 -7.26 -15.24 13.74
N ILE A 23 -7.07 -13.94 13.53
CA ILE A 23 -5.85 -13.25 13.94
C ILE A 23 -5.94 -12.95 15.44
N PRO A 24 -4.92 -13.30 16.25
CA PRO A 24 -4.91 -12.99 17.67
C PRO A 24 -5.05 -11.50 17.98
N ASP A 25 -5.77 -11.18 19.06
CA ASP A 25 -6.03 -9.79 19.50
C ASP A 25 -4.75 -8.99 19.79
N ASN A 26 -3.66 -9.67 20.15
CA ASN A 26 -2.36 -9.06 20.40
C ASN A 26 -1.57 -8.70 19.14
N LYS A 27 -2.16 -8.85 17.94
CA LYS A 27 -1.60 -8.40 16.68
C LYS A 27 -2.44 -7.27 16.11
N SER A 28 -1.84 -6.44 15.25
CA SER A 28 -2.55 -5.36 14.55
C SER A 28 -2.50 -5.53 13.04
N VAL A 29 -3.55 -5.10 12.34
CA VAL A 29 -3.61 -5.06 10.88
C VAL A 29 -3.02 -3.73 10.43
N VAL A 30 -1.79 -3.76 9.89
CA VAL A 30 -1.06 -2.53 9.54
C VAL A 30 -1.31 -2.07 8.11
N ILE A 31 -1.42 -3.03 7.17
CA ILE A 31 -1.61 -2.71 5.75
C ILE A 31 -2.10 -3.94 4.98
N GLY A 32 -2.91 -3.70 3.94
CA GLY A 32 -3.24 -4.70 2.93
C GLY A 32 -2.39 -4.51 1.68
N ILE A 33 -2.02 -5.60 1.00
CA ILE A 33 -1.32 -5.52 -0.28
C ILE A 33 -2.09 -6.36 -1.31
N ALA A 34 -2.70 -5.69 -2.28
CA ALA A 34 -3.20 -6.39 -3.47
C ALA A 34 -1.99 -6.84 -4.32
N LEU A 35 -1.99 -8.08 -4.80
CA LEU A 35 -0.95 -8.66 -5.64
C LEU A 35 -1.60 -9.33 -6.86
N GLY A 36 -1.11 -9.04 -8.06
CA GLY A 36 -1.64 -9.68 -9.26
C GLY A 36 -1.06 -9.14 -10.56
N HIS A 37 -1.76 -9.39 -11.65
CA HIS A 37 -1.49 -8.79 -12.95
C HIS A 37 -2.42 -7.59 -13.15
N SER A 38 -1.84 -6.42 -13.44
CA SER A 38 -2.64 -5.22 -13.67
C SER A 38 -3.37 -5.28 -15.00
N ASP A 39 -4.57 -4.73 -15.00
CA ASP A 39 -5.30 -4.43 -16.23
C ASP A 39 -4.71 -3.17 -16.86
N THR A 40 -3.95 -3.34 -17.95
CA THR A 40 -3.32 -2.24 -18.68
C THR A 40 -4.31 -1.41 -19.49
N SER A 41 -5.53 -1.92 -19.73
CA SER A 41 -6.59 -1.18 -20.41
C SER A 41 -7.26 -0.17 -19.48
N SER A 42 -7.24 -0.42 -18.16
CA SER A 42 -7.85 0.45 -17.16
C SER A 42 -7.15 1.82 -17.06
N PRO A 43 -7.88 2.95 -17.21
CA PRO A 43 -7.33 4.29 -17.08
C PRO A 43 -6.66 4.58 -15.73
N ILE A 44 -7.13 3.96 -14.65
CA ILE A 44 -6.60 4.21 -13.30
C ILE A 44 -5.13 3.81 -13.17
N ASN A 45 -4.69 2.80 -13.93
CA ASN A 45 -3.31 2.30 -13.93
C ASN A 45 -2.36 3.14 -14.79
N ARG A 46 -2.87 4.18 -15.48
CA ARG A 46 -2.06 5.10 -16.29
C ARG A 46 -1.54 6.31 -15.51
N PHE A 47 -2.12 6.60 -14.34
CA PHE A 47 -1.66 7.71 -13.51
C PHE A 47 -0.23 7.49 -13.00
N LYS A 48 0.55 8.57 -12.96
CA LYS A 48 1.91 8.59 -12.38
C LYS A 48 1.96 9.64 -11.28
N SER A 49 2.27 9.20 -10.07
CA SER A 49 2.50 10.12 -8.94
C SER A 49 3.84 10.83 -9.09
N GLN A 50 3.88 12.10 -8.73
CA GLN A 50 5.12 12.87 -8.68
C GLN A 50 5.93 12.49 -7.43
N ARG A 51 7.23 12.80 -7.45
CA ARG A 51 8.12 12.74 -6.28
C ARG A 51 8.87 14.07 -6.22
N ASP A 52 9.15 14.53 -5.02
CA ASP A 52 9.96 15.73 -4.84
C ASP A 52 11.37 15.52 -5.40
N GLY A 53 11.98 16.61 -5.86
CA GLY A 53 13.39 16.61 -6.25
C GLY A 53 14.28 16.31 -5.05
N ILE A 54 15.39 15.63 -5.29
CA ILE A 54 16.32 15.21 -4.22
C ILE A 54 16.83 16.38 -3.38
N ASP A 55 16.97 17.55 -3.98
CA ASP A 55 17.45 18.76 -3.33
C ASP A 55 16.48 19.28 -2.25
N ASN A 56 15.22 18.84 -2.27
CA ASN A 56 14.21 19.25 -1.29
C ASN A 56 14.27 18.46 0.02
N PHE A 57 14.92 17.29 0.05
CA PHE A 57 14.92 16.41 1.23
C PHE A 57 16.27 15.80 1.58
N ILE A 58 17.33 16.06 0.78
CA ILE A 58 18.69 15.59 1.07
C ILE A 58 19.57 16.75 1.52
N ARG A 59 20.34 16.53 2.60
CA ARG A 59 21.46 17.38 3.00
C ARG A 59 22.76 16.58 2.91
N TRP A 60 23.65 17.00 2.03
CA TRP A 60 24.99 16.42 1.91
C TRP A 60 25.94 17.05 2.93
N ILE A 61 26.85 16.26 3.51
CA ILE A 61 27.89 16.68 4.46
C ILE A 61 29.20 16.06 3.98
N GLU A 62 30.29 16.82 4.04
CA GLU A 62 31.66 16.37 3.72
C GLU A 62 32.31 15.62 4.89
#